data_AF-A0A2N3E167-F1
#
_entry.id   AF-A0A2N3E167-F1
#
_cell.length_a   1.000
_cell.length_b   1.000
_cell.length_c   1.000
_cell.angle_alpha   90.00
_cell.angle_beta   90.00
_cell.angle_gamma   90.00
#
_symmetry.space_group_name_H-M   'P 1'
#
loop_
_entity.id
_entity.type
_entity.pdbx_description
1 polymer ?
#
loop_
_entity_poly.entity_id
_entity_poly.type
_entity_poly.pdbx_seq_one_letter_code
_entity_poly.pdbx_strand_id
1 'polypeptide(L)'
;TVGSVAPFVGLFGTVWGIMNSFQSIAISRDTNLAVVAPGIAEALFATALGLVAAIPAVVAYNRFSNQTSQIGARMESFADEFSAILSRQLDERG
;
A
#
# COMPACT_ATOMS: atom_id res chain seq x y z
N THR A 1 2.49 -4.27 2.95
CA THR A 1 3.42 -3.37 3.68
C THR A 1 3.75 -2.10 2.93
N VAL A 2 4.29 -2.15 1.70
CA VAL A 2 4.57 -0.93 0.92
C VAL A 2 3.31 -0.08 0.76
N GLY A 3 2.17 -0.69 0.38
CA GLY A 3 0.90 0.00 0.21
C GLY A 3 0.40 0.75 1.45
N SER A 4 0.70 0.27 2.65
CA SER A 4 0.26 0.89 3.91
C SER A 4 1.24 1.92 4.46
N VAL A 5 2.53 1.80 4.15
CA VAL A 5 3.59 2.67 4.71
C VAL A 5 3.97 3.80 3.76
N ALA A 6 3.91 3.59 2.44
CA ALA A 6 4.33 4.56 1.43
C ALA A 6 3.65 5.96 1.54
N PRO A 7 2.35 6.09 1.88
CA PRO A 7 1.74 7.41 2.07
C PRO A 7 2.38 8.19 3.23
N PHE A 8 2.74 7.50 4.32
CA PHE A 8 3.36 8.12 5.49
C PHE A 8 4.79 8.57 5.20
N VAL A 9 5.52 7.84 4.35
CA VAL A 9 6.85 8.27 3.87
C VAL A 9 6.73 9.56 3.04
N GLY A 10 5.73 9.66 2.17
CA GLY A 10 5.47 10.88 1.39
C GLY A 10 5.06 12.07 2.27
N LEU A 11 4.17 11.83 3.25
CA LEU A 11 3.77 12.83 4.23
C LEU A 11 4.96 13.33 5.06
N PHE A 12 5.83 12.41 5.51
CA PHE A 12 7.06 12.78 6.21
C PHE A 12 7.93 13.72 5.34
N GLY A 13 8.08 13.41 4.06
CA GLY A 13 8.78 14.27 3.11
C GLY A 13 8.17 15.68 3.01
N THR A 14 6.83 15.81 2.97
CA THR A 14 6.19 17.13 2.98
C THR A 14 6.49 17.92 4.26
N VAL A 15 6.37 17.27 5.41
CA VAL A 15 6.59 17.92 6.72
C VAL A 15 8.03 18.41 6.82
N TRP A 16 8.98 17.58 6.43
CA TRP A 16 10.39 17.94 6.42
C TRP A 16 10.70 19.11 5.46
N GLY A 17 10.18 19.05 4.23
CA GLY A 17 10.41 20.10 3.23
C GLY A 17 9.80 21.45 3.62
N ILE A 18 8.60 21.43 4.20
CA ILE A 18 7.95 22.64 4.73
C ILE A 18 8.75 23.21 5.92
N MET A 19 9.21 22.36 6.85
CA MET A 19 10.05 22.78 7.97
C MET A 19 11.32 23.48 7.49
N ASN A 20 12.03 22.90 6.52
CA ASN A 20 13.24 23.50 5.95
C ASN A 20 12.97 24.83 5.23
N SER A 21 11.82 24.93 4.55
CA SER A 21 11.39 26.18 3.90
C SER A 21 11.17 27.29 4.93
N PHE A 22 10.49 27.01 6.05
CA PHE A 22 10.30 27.98 7.13
C PHE A 22 11.61 28.34 7.85
N GLN A 23 12.52 27.39 8.03
CA GLN A 23 13.84 27.67 8.60
C GLN A 23 14.64 28.64 7.70
N SER A 24 14.54 28.49 6.38
CA SER A 24 15.19 29.38 5.41
C SER A 24 14.65 30.81 5.48
N ILE A 25 13.34 30.99 5.68
CA ILE A 25 12.71 32.31 5.92
C ILE A 25 13.28 32.95 7.20
N ALA A 26 13.36 32.17 8.28
CA ALA A 26 13.85 32.67 9.57
C ALA A 26 15.31 33.15 9.51
N ILE A 27 16.16 32.45 8.76
CA ILE A 27 17.59 32.81 8.60
C ILE A 27 17.77 33.99 7.65
N SER A 28 17.10 33.98 6.49
CA SER A 28 17.23 35.04 5.48
C SER A 28 16.56 36.36 5.89
N ARG A 29 15.61 36.30 6.84
CA ARG A 29 14.70 37.42 7.19
C ARG A 29 13.91 37.93 5.99
N ASP A 30 13.85 37.16 4.90
CA ASP A 30 13.12 37.46 3.70
C ASP A 30 11.82 36.65 3.69
N THR A 31 10.69 37.36 3.78
CA THR A 31 9.35 36.76 3.73
C THR A 31 8.81 36.64 2.31
N ASN A 32 9.62 36.94 1.30
CA ASN A 32 9.23 36.80 -0.09
C ASN A 32 8.95 35.33 -0.43
N LEU A 33 7.68 35.06 -0.69
CA LEU A 33 7.16 33.73 -1.05
C LEU A 33 7.86 33.13 -2.27
N ALA A 34 8.39 33.96 -3.17
CA ALA A 34 9.11 33.49 -4.35
C ALA A 34 10.37 32.67 -4.00
N VAL A 35 11.02 32.97 -2.87
CA VAL A 35 12.26 32.31 -2.44
C VAL A 35 11.98 30.90 -1.88
N VAL A 36 10.79 30.68 -1.31
CA VAL A 36 10.42 29.41 -0.65
C VAL A 36 9.46 28.55 -1.47
N ALA A 37 8.86 29.11 -2.52
CA ALA A 37 7.95 28.40 -3.41
C ALA A 37 8.56 27.10 -4.01
N PRO A 38 9.84 27.06 -4.42
CA PRO A 38 10.45 25.82 -4.90
C PRO A 38 10.50 24.72 -3.83
N GLY A 39 10.90 25.04 -2.59
CA GLY A 39 11.01 24.07 -1.50
C GLY A 39 9.66 23.48 -1.09
N ILE A 40 8.60 24.29 -1.13
CA ILE A 40 7.23 23.81 -0.87
C ILE A 40 6.73 22.91 -2.02
N ALA A 41 7.06 23.24 -3.27
CA ALA A 41 6.69 22.41 -4.41
C ALA A 41 7.35 21.01 -4.34
N GLU A 42 8.63 20.95 -3.98
CA GLU A 42 9.35 19.68 -3.75
C GLU A 42 8.76 18.90 -2.58
N ALA A 43 8.37 19.59 -1.51
CA ALA A 43 7.69 18.98 -0.38
C ALA A 43 6.41 18.27 -0.85
N LEU A 44 5.53 18.96 -1.58
CA LEU A 44 4.28 18.38 -2.12
C LEU A 44 4.53 17.21 -3.08
N PHE A 45 5.60 17.27 -3.87
CA PHE A 45 5.99 16.19 -4.76
C PHE A 45 6.31 14.88 -4.00
N ALA A 46 6.89 14.97 -2.80
CA ALA A 46 7.15 13.80 -1.96
C ALA A 46 5.86 13.04 -1.59
N THR A 47 4.77 13.73 -1.29
CA THR A 47 3.47 13.09 -1.04
C THR A 47 2.91 12.44 -2.30
N ALA A 48 3.04 13.10 -3.46
CA ALA A 48 2.60 12.52 -4.73
C ALA A 48 3.33 11.19 -5.01
N LEU A 49 4.65 11.13 -4.79
CA LEU A 49 5.42 9.89 -4.93
C LEU A 49 4.97 8.80 -3.95
N GLY A 50 4.68 9.16 -2.69
CA GLY A 50 4.15 8.23 -1.70
C GLY A 50 2.84 7.58 -2.15
N LEU A 51 1.94 8.36 -2.74
CA LEU A 51 0.67 7.85 -3.28
C LEU A 51 0.88 7.00 -4.55
N VAL A 52 1.76 7.43 -5.45
CA VAL A 52 2.12 6.66 -6.66
C VAL A 52 2.72 5.30 -6.30
N ALA A 53 3.48 5.19 -5.21
CA ALA A 53 3.97 3.91 -4.71
C ALA A 53 2.86 3.09 -3.98
N ALA A 54 1.98 3.75 -3.23
CA ALA A 54 0.97 3.09 -2.41
C ALA A 54 -0.15 2.44 -3.24
N ILE A 55 -0.70 3.17 -4.21
CA ILE A 55 -1.91 2.74 -4.95
C ILE A 55 -1.67 1.42 -5.72
N PRO A 56 -0.63 1.29 -6.56
CA PRO A 56 -0.38 0.03 -7.27
C PRO A 56 -0.08 -1.13 -6.31
N ALA A 57 0.61 -0.87 -5.20
CA ALA A 57 0.94 -1.89 -4.22
C ALA A 57 -0.33 -2.46 -3.55
N VAL A 58 -1.30 -1.61 -3.21
CA VAL A 58 -2.60 -2.06 -2.66
C VAL A 58 -3.43 -2.81 -3.70
N VAL A 59 -3.47 -2.33 -4.94
CA VAL A 59 -4.19 -3.01 -6.04
C VAL A 59 -3.62 -4.42 -6.28
N ALA A 60 -2.30 -4.55 -6.35
CA ALA A 60 -1.63 -5.83 -6.53
C ALA A 60 -1.91 -6.79 -5.36
N TYR A 61 -1.82 -6.29 -4.12
CA TYR A 61 -2.12 -7.08 -2.92
C TYR A 61 -3.57 -7.61 -2.94
N ASN A 62 -4.54 -6.75 -3.24
CA ASN A 62 -5.95 -7.15 -3.30
C ASN A 62 -6.18 -8.20 -4.40
N ARG A 63 -5.56 -8.02 -5.57
CA ARG A 63 -5.66 -8.98 -6.68
C ARG A 63 -5.12 -10.36 -6.28
N PHE A 64 -3.92 -10.43 -5.71
CA PHE A 64 -3.32 -11.70 -5.32
C PHE A 64 -4.03 -12.34 -4.14
N SER A 65 -4.47 -11.55 -3.16
CA SER A 65 -5.27 -12.05 -2.03
C SER A 65 -6.55 -12.74 -2.53
N ASN A 66 -7.29 -12.09 -3.43
CA ASN A 66 -8.50 -12.68 -4.01
C ASN A 66 -8.21 -13.95 -4.82
N GLN A 67 -7.10 -14.02 -5.54
CA GLN A 67 -6.71 -15.22 -6.28
C GLN A 67 -6.36 -16.37 -5.33
N THR A 68 -5.58 -16.10 -4.28
CA THR A 68 -5.23 -17.09 -3.26
C THR A 68 -6.47 -17.63 -2.56
N SER A 69 -7.41 -16.76 -2.18
CA SER A 69 -8.68 -17.19 -1.57
C SER A 69 -9.50 -18.07 -2.52
N GLN A 70 -9.56 -17.75 -3.81
CA GLN A 70 -10.26 -18.60 -4.79
C GLN A 70 -9.61 -19.97 -4.97
N ILE A 71 -8.27 -20.02 -5.00
CA ILE A 71 -7.54 -21.29 -5.10
C ILE A 71 -7.76 -22.12 -3.83
N GLY A 72 -7.70 -21.49 -2.66
CA GLY A 72 -7.98 -22.13 -1.37
C GLY A 72 -9.39 -22.74 -1.33
N ALA A 73 -10.40 -21.97 -1.73
CA ALA A 73 -11.79 -22.45 -1.78
C ALA A 73 -11.97 -23.65 -2.71
N ARG A 74 -11.29 -23.65 -3.88
CA ARG A 74 -11.33 -24.80 -4.80
C ARG A 74 -10.68 -26.05 -4.21
N MET A 75 -9.56 -25.88 -3.49
CA MET A 75 -8.89 -27.00 -2.81
C MET A 75 -9.76 -27.58 -1.69
N GLU A 76 -10.45 -26.72 -0.94
CA GLU A 76 -11.41 -27.14 0.10
C GLU A 76 -12.57 -27.93 -0.50
N SER A 77 -13.20 -27.42 -1.56
CA SER A 77 -14.26 -28.14 -2.27
C SER A 77 -13.80 -29.49 -2.81
N PHE A 78 -12.57 -29.58 -3.35
CA PHE A 78 -11.99 -30.84 -3.81
C PHE A 78 -11.76 -31.83 -2.67
N ALA A 79 -11.27 -31.36 -1.52
CA ALA A 79 -11.06 -32.20 -0.35
C ALA A 79 -12.38 -32.76 0.20
N ASP A 80 -13.43 -31.95 0.21
CA ASP A 80 -14.77 -32.36 0.63
C ASP A 80 -15.35 -33.44 -0.30
N GLU A 81 -15.26 -33.24 -1.62
CA GLU A 81 -15.74 -34.22 -2.60
C GLU A 81 -14.95 -35.53 -2.51
N PHE A 82 -13.62 -35.45 -2.36
CA PHE A 82 -12.78 -36.61 -2.18
C PHE A 82 -13.10 -37.39 -0.89
N SER A 83 -13.33 -36.67 0.22
CA SER A 83 -13.75 -37.27 1.49
C SER A 83 -15.10 -37.97 1.38
N ALA A 84 -16.07 -37.35 0.70
CA ALA A 84 -17.39 -37.92 0.47
C ALA A 84 -17.32 -39.22 -0.38
N ILE A 85 -16.48 -39.24 -1.42
CA ILE A 85 -16.27 -40.44 -2.25
C ILE A 85 -15.64 -41.57 -1.42
N LEU A 86 -14.61 -41.27 -0.62
CA LEU A 86 -13.97 -42.26 0.25
C LEU A 86 -14.93 -42.83 1.28
N SER A 87 -15.72 -41.97 1.95
CA SER A 87 -16.74 -42.40 2.91
C SER A 87 -17.71 -43.37 2.27
N ARG A 88 -18.23 -43.03 1.08
CA ARG A 88 -19.16 -43.90 0.36
C ARG A 88 -18.56 -45.24 -0.02
N GLN A 89 -17.30 -45.29 -0.47
CA GLN A 89 -16.64 -46.56 -0.81
C GLN A 89 -16.39 -47.45 0.40
N LEU A 90 -16.17 -46.86 1.58
CA LEU A 90 -16.03 -47.61 2.82
C LEU A 90 -17.38 -48.19 3.26
N ASP A 91 -18.45 -47.40 3.18
CA ASP A 91 -19.81 -47.84 3.51
C ASP A 91 -20.32 -48.95 2.57
N GLU A 92 -19.96 -48.92 1.29
CA GLU A 92 -20.32 -49.97 0.32
C GLU A 92 -19.54 -51.29 0.49
N ARG A 93 -18.46 -51.30 1.30
CA ARG A 93 -17.60 -52.49 1.56
C ARG A 93 -17.80 -53.13 2.93
N GLY A 94 -18.50 -52.46 3.84
CA GLY A 94 -18.88 -52.98 5.17
C GLY A 94 -20.23 -53.69 5.13
#